data_AF-A0A925LF37-F1
#
_entry.id   AF-A0A925LF37-F1
#
_cell.length_a   1.000
_cell.length_b   1.000
_cell.length_c   1.000
_cell.angle_alpha   90.00
_cell.angle_beta   90.00
_cell.angle_gamma   90.00
#
_symmetry.space_group_name_H-M   'P 1'
#
loop_
_entity.id
_entity.type
_entity.pdbx_description
1 polymer ?
#
loop_
_entity_poly.entity_id
_entity_poly.type
_entity_poly.pdbx_seq_one_letter_code
_entity_poly.pdbx_strand_id
1 'polypeptide(L)'
;MSTKAKITREVLGKRIGREPSIDEIAKELGSTSEEIVLALEASSEVESLHKTIHQGDGNPIYLLDKIKSHEDDSEKMVDLIALREILAELSSKEKEIIVLRYFQGKTQTEIASKIGISQVQVSRLEKKILDQMKKKLS
;
A
#
# COMPACT_ATOMS: atom_id res chain seq x y z
N MET A 1 -5.61 -11.01 -32.49
CA MET A 1 -5.52 -12.26 -31.70
C MET A 1 -6.55 -12.30 -30.58
N SER A 2 -6.61 -11.27 -29.72
CA SER A 2 -7.52 -11.23 -28.57
C SER A 2 -9.01 -11.42 -28.85
N THR A 3 -9.58 -10.70 -29.83
CA THR A 3 -11.00 -10.86 -30.20
C THR A 3 -11.32 -12.28 -30.67
N LYS A 4 -10.40 -12.91 -31.40
CA LYS A 4 -10.55 -14.31 -31.85
C LYS A 4 -10.50 -15.28 -30.66
N ALA A 5 -9.62 -15.05 -29.68
CA ALA A 5 -9.55 -15.84 -28.45
C ALA A 5 -10.85 -15.75 -27.63
N LYS A 6 -11.42 -14.54 -27.45
CA LYS A 6 -12.70 -14.34 -26.76
C LYS A 6 -13.86 -15.04 -27.48
N ILE A 7 -14.00 -14.85 -28.79
CA ILE A 7 -15.05 -15.52 -29.59
C ILE A 7 -14.91 -17.04 -29.52
N THR A 8 -13.68 -17.56 -29.62
CA THR A 8 -13.41 -19.00 -29.57
C THR A 8 -13.78 -19.58 -28.20
N ARG A 9 -13.46 -18.89 -27.10
CA ARG A 9 -13.89 -19.27 -25.75
C ARG A 9 -15.42 -19.40 -25.66
N GLU A 10 -16.17 -18.43 -26.18
CA GLU A 10 -17.64 -18.46 -26.14
C GLU A 10 -18.25 -19.58 -27.00
N VAL A 11 -17.75 -19.75 -28.23
CA VAL A 11 -18.26 -20.78 -29.16
C VAL A 11 -17.91 -22.17 -28.67
N LEU A 12 -16.67 -22.38 -28.23
CA LEU A 12 -16.23 -23.66 -27.69
C LEU A 12 -16.99 -23.97 -26.40
N GLY A 13 -17.17 -23.00 -25.50
CA GLY A 13 -17.92 -23.19 -24.27
C GLY A 13 -19.38 -23.58 -24.49
N LYS A 14 -20.06 -22.96 -25.48
CA LYS A 14 -21.42 -23.35 -25.89
C LYS A 14 -21.48 -24.77 -26.47
N ARG A 15 -20.43 -25.22 -27.16
CA ARG A 15 -20.34 -26.54 -27.80
C ARG A 15 -20.06 -27.66 -26.79
N ILE A 16 -19.19 -27.43 -25.81
CA ILE A 16 -18.83 -28.44 -24.80
C ILE A 16 -19.69 -28.37 -23.54
N GLY A 17 -20.57 -27.38 -23.43
CA GLY A 17 -21.49 -27.19 -22.30
C GLY A 17 -20.80 -26.81 -20.98
N ARG A 18 -19.53 -26.40 -21.03
CA ARG A 18 -18.70 -25.98 -19.90
C ARG A 18 -17.70 -24.92 -20.34
N GLU A 19 -17.08 -24.24 -19.40
CA GLU A 19 -16.03 -23.27 -19.72
C GLU A 19 -14.76 -23.98 -20.22
N PRO A 20 -14.23 -23.62 -21.41
CA PRO A 20 -13.04 -24.27 -21.98
C PRO A 20 -11.75 -23.79 -21.32
N SER A 21 -10.77 -24.68 -21.20
CA SER A 21 -9.44 -24.34 -20.68
C SER A 21 -8.62 -23.50 -21.67
N ILE A 22 -7.57 -22.85 -21.17
CA ILE A 22 -6.62 -22.10 -22.02
C ILE A 22 -6.00 -23.00 -23.08
N ASP A 23 -5.63 -24.24 -22.73
CA ASP A 23 -5.05 -25.20 -23.67
C ASP A 23 -6.04 -25.66 -24.74
N GLU A 24 -7.32 -25.80 -24.40
CA GLU A 24 -8.36 -26.15 -25.37
C GLU A 24 -8.59 -25.01 -26.38
N ILE A 25 -8.56 -23.75 -25.92
CA ILE A 25 -8.65 -22.57 -26.77
C ILE A 25 -7.40 -22.44 -27.66
N ALA A 26 -6.22 -22.67 -27.10
CA ALA A 26 -4.94 -22.64 -27.81
C ALA A 26 -4.91 -23.68 -28.93
N LYS A 27 -5.36 -24.90 -28.64
CA LYS A 27 -5.47 -26.00 -29.61
C LYS A 27 -6.46 -25.69 -30.74
N GLU A 28 -7.61 -25.09 -30.45
CA GLU A 28 -8.60 -24.70 -31.46
C GLU A 28 -8.08 -23.58 -32.38
N LEU A 29 -7.24 -22.69 -31.85
CA LEU A 29 -6.69 -21.55 -32.60
C LEU A 29 -5.33 -21.83 -33.25
N GLY A 30 -4.72 -22.98 -32.98
CA GLY A 30 -3.39 -23.31 -33.48
C GLY A 30 -2.28 -22.41 -32.92
N SER A 31 -2.45 -21.94 -31.69
CA SER A 31 -1.51 -21.02 -31.00
C SER A 31 -1.03 -21.62 -29.69
N THR A 32 -0.03 -21.00 -29.07
CA THR A 32 0.44 -21.45 -27.76
C THR A 32 -0.42 -20.93 -26.63
N SER A 33 -0.43 -21.63 -25.49
CA SER A 33 -1.17 -21.20 -24.30
C SER A 33 -0.70 -19.84 -23.80
N GLU A 34 0.60 -19.54 -23.91
CA GLU A 34 1.17 -18.22 -23.58
C GLU A 34 0.64 -17.11 -24.49
N GLU A 35 0.54 -17.34 -25.79
CA GLU A 35 -0.01 -16.37 -26.74
C GLU A 35 -1.50 -16.10 -26.47
N ILE A 36 -2.25 -17.14 -26.07
CA ILE A 36 -3.65 -17.02 -25.67
C ILE A 36 -3.79 -16.22 -24.38
N VAL A 37 -2.98 -16.51 -23.36
CA VAL A 37 -2.97 -15.75 -22.09
C VAL A 37 -2.67 -14.27 -22.36
N LEU A 38 -1.58 -13.99 -23.07
CA LEU A 38 -1.18 -12.62 -23.40
C LEU A 38 -2.25 -11.89 -24.21
N ALA A 39 -2.87 -12.57 -25.17
CA ALA A 39 -3.94 -12.00 -25.96
C ALA A 39 -5.19 -11.69 -25.12
N LEU A 40 -5.54 -12.54 -24.16
CA LEU A 40 -6.68 -12.32 -23.26
C LEU A 40 -6.42 -11.18 -22.29
N GLU A 41 -5.22 -11.12 -21.72
CA GLU A 41 -4.79 -10.05 -20.82
C GLU A 41 -4.71 -8.69 -21.53
N ALA A 42 -4.24 -8.66 -22.79
CA ALA A 42 -4.15 -7.44 -23.58
C ALA A 42 -5.51 -6.78 -23.89
N SER A 43 -6.63 -7.50 -23.72
CA SER A 43 -7.98 -6.94 -23.83
C SER A 43 -8.80 -7.08 -22.55
N SER A 44 -8.13 -7.18 -21.41
CA SER A 44 -8.78 -6.97 -20.12
C SER A 44 -9.29 -5.53 -20.09
N GLU A 45 -10.61 -5.35 -20.09
CA GLU A 45 -11.21 -4.04 -19.88
C GLU A 45 -10.96 -3.61 -18.43
N VAL A 46 -10.72 -2.32 -18.21
CA VAL A 46 -10.61 -1.77 -16.86
C VAL A 46 -11.98 -1.93 -16.20
N GLU A 47 -12.06 -2.75 -15.16
CA GLU A 47 -13.29 -2.85 -14.38
C GLU A 47 -13.52 -1.56 -13.58
N SER A 48 -14.78 -1.10 -13.54
CA SER A 48 -15.15 -0.01 -12.66
C SER A 48 -15.00 -0.44 -11.20
N LEU A 49 -14.32 0.37 -10.40
CA LEU A 49 -14.25 0.21 -8.94
C LEU A 49 -15.65 0.23 -8.30
N HIS A 50 -16.61 0.90 -8.94
CA HIS A 50 -18.01 0.96 -8.53
C HIS A 50 -18.88 -0.16 -9.11
N LYS A 51 -18.28 -1.21 -9.69
CA LYS A 51 -19.03 -2.40 -10.11
C LYS A 51 -19.57 -3.12 -8.88
N THR A 52 -20.88 -3.32 -8.81
CA THR A 52 -21.50 -4.10 -7.73
C THR A 52 -21.18 -5.58 -7.90
N ILE A 53 -20.59 -6.19 -6.88
CA ILE A 53 -20.17 -7.61 -6.89
C ILE A 53 -21.09 -8.50 -6.06
N HIS A 54 -21.94 -7.91 -5.23
CA HIS A 54 -22.98 -8.61 -4.48
C HIS A 54 -24.16 -7.65 -4.25
N GLN A 55 -25.37 -8.13 -4.50
CA GLN A 55 -26.61 -7.40 -4.31
C GLN A 55 -27.54 -8.30 -3.47
N GLY A 56 -27.51 -8.13 -2.16
CA GLY A 56 -28.52 -8.68 -1.24
C GLY A 56 -29.52 -7.60 -0.82
N ASP A 57 -30.42 -7.89 0.12
CA ASP A 57 -31.42 -6.95 0.69
C ASP A 57 -30.79 -5.78 1.51
N GLY A 58 -29.48 -5.57 1.41
CA GLY A 58 -28.72 -4.50 2.06
C GLY A 58 -27.98 -3.61 1.07
N ASN A 59 -27.04 -2.81 1.55
CA ASN A 59 -26.23 -1.95 0.68
C ASN A 59 -25.45 -2.79 -0.36
N PRO A 60 -25.40 -2.34 -1.63
CA PRO A 60 -24.61 -3.01 -2.66
C PRO A 60 -23.13 -3.01 -2.26
N ILE A 61 -22.50 -4.19 -2.33
CA ILE A 61 -21.05 -4.31 -2.13
C ILE A 61 -20.37 -4.02 -3.46
N TYR A 62 -19.47 -3.04 -3.47
CA TYR A 62 -18.71 -2.65 -4.65
C TYR A 62 -17.39 -3.41 -4.74
N LEU A 63 -16.84 -3.52 -5.95
CA LEU A 63 -15.51 -4.08 -6.18
C LEU A 63 -14.45 -3.36 -5.34
N LEU A 64 -14.58 -2.04 -5.19
CA LEU A 64 -13.74 -1.20 -4.33
C LEU A 64 -13.65 -1.71 -2.90
N ASP A 65 -14.75 -2.22 -2.32
CA ASP A 65 -14.79 -2.68 -0.93
C ASP A 65 -13.95 -3.94 -0.69
N LYS A 66 -13.64 -4.69 -1.75
CA LYS A 66 -12.76 -5.86 -1.69
C LYS A 66 -11.29 -5.54 -1.96
N ILE A 67 -10.99 -4.36 -2.49
CA ILE A 67 -9.62 -3.93 -2.70
C ILE A 67 -9.10 -3.48 -1.34
N LYS A 68 -8.47 -4.42 -0.62
CA LYS A 68 -7.70 -4.08 0.58
C LYS A 68 -6.61 -3.09 0.17
N SER A 69 -6.52 -1.95 0.85
CA SER A 69 -5.31 -1.15 0.83
C SER A 69 -4.16 -2.06 1.24
N HIS A 70 -3.12 -2.15 0.41
CA HIS A 70 -1.88 -2.87 0.75
C HIS A 70 -1.08 -2.16 1.87
N GLU A 71 -1.65 -1.14 2.50
CA GLU A 71 -1.08 -0.47 3.65
C GLU A 71 -1.71 -1.09 4.90
N ASP A 72 -0.91 -1.86 5.63
CA ASP A 72 -1.33 -2.51 6.87
C ASP A 72 -1.54 -1.44 7.95
N ASP A 73 -2.75 -0.86 7.98
CA ASP A 73 -3.15 0.16 8.96
C ASP A 73 -2.97 -0.34 10.40
N SER A 74 -2.94 -1.65 10.61
CA SER A 74 -2.65 -2.28 11.90
C SER A 74 -1.18 -2.11 12.30
N GLU A 75 -0.26 -2.30 11.35
CA GLU A 75 1.19 -2.15 11.58
C GLU A 75 1.52 -0.69 11.90
N LYS A 76 0.95 0.27 11.14
CA LYS A 76 1.07 1.70 11.43
C LYS A 76 0.55 2.07 12.83
N MET A 77 -0.54 1.45 13.28
CA MET A 77 -1.09 1.70 14.61
C MET A 77 -0.14 1.22 15.72
N VAL A 78 0.48 0.04 15.54
CA VAL A 78 1.46 -0.50 16.49
C VAL A 78 2.69 0.40 16.58
N ASP A 79 3.22 0.84 15.44
CA ASP A 79 4.34 1.79 15.37
C ASP A 79 4.02 3.12 16.06
N LEU A 80 2.80 3.63 15.89
CA LEU A 80 2.36 4.85 16.56
C LEU A 80 2.27 4.70 18.08
N ILE A 81 1.81 3.54 18.57
CA ILE A 81 1.77 3.26 20.02
C ILE A 81 3.19 3.21 20.59
N ALA A 82 4.08 2.44 19.97
CA ALA A 82 5.47 2.33 20.38
C ALA A 82 6.19 3.69 20.37
N LEU A 83 5.98 4.50 19.32
CA LEU A 83 6.53 5.85 19.24
C LEU A 83 6.04 6.75 20.38
N ARG A 84 4.76 6.66 20.76
CA ARG A 84 4.21 7.45 21.88
C ARG A 84 4.85 7.09 23.21
N GLU A 85 5.09 5.80 23.46
CA GLU A 85 5.78 5.34 24.67
C GLU A 85 7.23 5.85 24.71
N ILE A 86 7.96 5.71 23.60
CA ILE A 86 9.34 6.20 23.49
C ILE A 86 9.42 7.72 23.73
N LEU A 87 8.48 8.49 23.17
CA LEU A 87 8.41 9.95 23.38
C LEU A 87 8.08 10.32 24.84
N ALA A 88 7.39 9.46 25.59
CA ALA A 88 7.07 9.68 26.99
C ALA A 88 8.30 9.48 27.90
N GLU A 89 9.27 8.68 27.48
CA GLU A 89 10.50 8.41 28.22
C GLU A 89 11.60 9.48 28.00
N LEU A 90 11.43 10.36 27.01
CA LEU A 90 12.36 11.47 26.79
C LEU A 90 12.32 12.43 27.98
N SER A 91 13.49 12.92 28.38
CA SER A 91 13.56 14.01 29.36
C SER A 91 12.89 15.27 28.81
N SER A 92 12.47 16.19 29.69
CA SER A 92 11.79 17.43 29.29
C SER A 92 12.56 18.22 28.22
N LYS A 93 13.90 18.25 28.32
CA LYS A 93 14.77 18.94 27.37
C LYS A 93 14.84 18.22 26.01
N GLU A 94 14.91 16.90 26.01
CA GLU A 94 14.93 16.10 24.78
C GLU A 94 13.59 16.20 24.05
N LYS A 95 12.49 16.12 24.80
CA LYS A 95 11.13 16.29 24.29
C LYS A 95 10.94 17.68 23.68
N GLU A 96 11.43 18.74 24.34
CA GLU A 96 11.37 20.10 23.79
C GLU A 96 12.11 20.21 22.44
N ILE A 97 13.32 19.65 22.34
CA ILE A 97 14.08 19.63 21.07
C ILE A 97 13.28 18.94 19.95
N ILE A 98 12.72 17.76 20.22
CA ILE A 98 11.94 16.99 19.24
C ILE A 98 10.66 17.74 18.83
N VAL A 99 9.93 18.33 19.79
CA VAL A 99 8.72 19.11 19.50
C VAL A 99 9.04 20.32 18.62
N LEU A 100 10.06 21.10 18.98
CA LEU A 100 10.45 22.26 18.17
C LEU A 100 10.87 21.84 16.77
N ARG A 101 11.61 20.75 16.64
CA ARG A 101 12.16 20.29 15.37
C ARG A 101 11.11 19.72 14.43
N TYR A 102 10.31 18.77 14.90
CA TYR A 102 9.46 17.93 14.04
C TYR A 102 7.97 18.34 14.06
N PHE A 103 7.52 19.03 15.11
CA PHE A 103 6.13 19.50 15.19
C PHE A 103 5.99 20.99 14.89
N GLN A 104 7.04 21.79 15.13
CA GLN A 104 7.02 23.23 14.87
C GLN A 104 7.96 23.66 13.72
N GLY A 105 8.66 22.72 13.09
CA GLY A 105 9.50 22.97 11.92
C GLY A 105 10.71 23.87 12.16
N LYS A 106 11.16 24.02 13.42
CA LYS A 106 12.28 24.91 13.76
C LYS A 106 13.62 24.37 13.28
N THR A 107 14.49 25.26 12.84
CA THR A 107 15.89 24.95 12.54
C THR A 107 16.68 24.70 13.82
N GLN A 108 17.78 23.94 13.73
CA GLN A 108 18.66 23.70 14.88
C GLN A 108 19.23 25.01 15.46
N THR A 109 19.44 26.02 14.62
CA THR A 109 19.87 27.36 15.04
C THR A 109 18.78 28.07 15.84
N GLU A 110 17.52 28.05 15.39
CA GLU A 110 16.41 28.63 16.17
C GLU A 110 16.20 27.89 17.50
N ILE A 111 16.35 26.57 17.51
CA ILE A 111 16.27 25.75 18.73
C ILE A 111 17.42 26.12 19.68
N ALA A 112 18.64 26.26 19.16
CA ALA A 112 19.82 26.68 19.91
C ALA A 112 19.61 28.04 20.59
N SER A 113 19.08 29.02 19.86
CA SER A 113 18.73 30.34 20.39
C SER A 113 17.67 30.25 21.49
N LYS A 114 16.66 29.38 21.34
CA LYS A 114 15.59 29.22 22.33
C LYS A 114 16.05 28.52 23.62
N ILE A 115 16.89 27.51 23.50
CA ILE A 115 17.35 26.67 24.64
C ILE A 115 18.61 27.24 25.31
N GLY A 116 19.32 28.18 24.66
CA GLY A 116 20.53 28.81 25.20
C GLY A 116 21.76 27.90 25.11
N ILE A 117 21.87 27.09 24.06
CA ILE A 117 23.03 26.24 23.76
C ILE A 117 23.49 26.47 22.32
N SER A 118 24.67 26.00 21.93
CA SER A 118 25.14 26.13 20.55
C SER A 118 24.38 25.20 19.59
N GLN A 119 24.28 25.58 18.31
CA GLN A 119 23.69 24.73 17.27
C GLN A 119 24.37 23.36 17.17
N VAL A 120 25.70 23.30 17.36
CA VAL A 120 26.44 22.03 17.38
C VAL A 120 26.01 21.14 18.55
N GLN A 121 25.72 21.72 19.72
CA GLN A 121 25.18 20.96 20.86
C GLN A 121 23.76 20.47 20.60
N VAL A 122 22.89 21.30 20.00
CA VAL A 122 21.55 20.86 19.55
C VAL A 122 21.67 19.69 18.58
N SER A 123 22.53 19.80 17.56
CA SER A 123 22.75 18.75 16.56
C SER A 123 23.19 17.43 17.20
N ARG A 124 24.14 17.47 18.15
CA ARG A 124 24.58 16.28 18.90
C ARG A 124 23.47 15.68 19.75
N LEU A 125 22.68 16.51 20.43
CA LEU A 125 21.55 16.06 21.24
C LEU A 125 20.46 15.43 20.38
N GLU A 126 20.03 16.11 19.31
CA GLU A 126 19.03 15.60 18.36
C GLU A 126 19.45 14.25 17.81
N LYS A 127 20.70 14.11 17.34
CA LYS A 127 21.22 12.83 16.85
C LYS A 127 21.16 11.74 17.93
N LYS A 128 21.61 12.03 19.15
CA LYS A 128 21.57 11.08 20.27
C LYS A 128 20.14 10.62 20.57
N ILE A 129 19.18 11.56 20.59
CA ILE A 129 17.77 11.27 20.84
C ILE A 129 17.22 10.35 19.75
N LEU A 130 17.46 10.68 18.47
CA LEU A 130 17.00 9.86 17.34
C LEU A 130 17.60 8.45 17.36
N ASP A 131 18.90 8.33 17.67
CA ASP A 131 19.57 7.03 17.79
C ASP A 131 18.97 6.19 18.94
N GLN A 132 18.61 6.82 20.05
CA GLN A 132 17.92 6.15 21.17
C GLN A 132 16.50 5.72 20.79
N MET A 133 15.74 6.57 20.09
CA MET A 133 14.39 6.24 19.63
C MET A 133 14.43 5.07 18.64
N LYS A 134 15.36 5.10 17.68
CA LYS A 134 15.53 4.03 16.69
C LYS A 134 15.82 2.68 17.33
N LYS A 135 16.68 2.64 18.37
CA LYS A 135 17.02 1.39 19.09
C LYS A 135 15.84 0.78 19.84
N LYS A 136 14.81 1.56 20.17
CA LYS A 136 13.62 1.09 20.87
C LYS A 136 12.49 0.68 19.93
N LEU A 137 12.56 1.12 18.67
CA LEU A 137 11.59 0.79 17.63
C LEU A 137 11.99 -0.48 16.83
N SER A 138 13.24 -0.94 16.97
CA SER A 138 13.74 -2.22 16.43
C SER A 138 13.68 -3.31 17.48
#